data_AF-A0A3Q4I3I5-F1
#
_entry.id   AF-A0A3Q4I3I5-F1
#
_cell.length_a   1.000
_cell.length_b   1.000
_cell.length_c   1.000
_cell.angle_alpha   90.00
_cell.angle_beta   90.00
_cell.angle_gamma   90.00
#
_symmetry.space_group_name_H-M   'P 1'
#
loop_
_entity.id
_entity.type
_entity.pdbx_description
1 polymer ?
#
loop_
_entity_poly.entity_id
_entity_poly.type
_entity_poly.pdbx_seq_one_letter_code
_entity_poly.pdbx_strand_id
1 'polypeptide(L)'
;MESTNIWWSRHEPWPMIVHVYQSGSNCLEKQTWLYRGRTKMEDEDPRTNRNLSLVLHEPTVLDSGEYTCTIKEEERVVRTKSLRMNWVLSCCCSVRVAKSCSPGVL
;
A
#
# COMPACT_ATOMS: atom_id res chain seq x y z
N MET A 1 -9.12 8.35 -20.46
CA MET A 1 -9.26 8.45 -18.99
C MET A 1 -8.32 7.42 -18.40
N GLU A 2 -7.14 7.83 -17.97
CA GLU A 2 -6.11 6.92 -17.53
C GLU A 2 -6.49 6.38 -16.13
N SER A 3 -6.81 5.08 -16.06
CA SER A 3 -7.18 4.44 -14.79
C SER A 3 -5.94 3.88 -14.11
N THR A 4 -5.27 4.72 -13.31
CA THR A 4 -4.17 4.26 -12.45
C THR A 4 -4.74 3.45 -11.28
N ASN A 5 -4.40 2.18 -11.22
CA ASN A 5 -4.77 1.27 -10.14
C ASN A 5 -3.52 0.91 -9.33
N ILE A 6 -3.62 1.02 -8.01
CA ILE A 6 -2.51 0.77 -7.10
C ILE A 6 -2.88 -0.36 -6.16
N TRP A 7 -1.97 -1.32 -6.04
CA TRP A 7 -2.13 -2.48 -5.20
C TRP A 7 -0.93 -2.58 -4.28
N TRP A 8 -1.20 -2.63 -2.97
CA TRP A 8 -0.24 -3.08 -1.99
C TRP A 8 -0.56 -4.51 -1.61
N SER A 9 0.44 -5.38 -1.70
CA SER A 9 0.35 -6.76 -1.27
C SER A 9 1.54 -7.12 -0.38
N ARG A 10 1.41 -8.22 0.37
CA ARG A 10 2.52 -8.88 1.07
C ARG A 10 2.42 -10.38 0.89
N HIS A 11 3.53 -11.09 1.00
CA HIS A 11 3.58 -12.55 0.76
C HIS A 11 3.76 -13.39 2.02
N GLU A 12 4.37 -12.83 3.06
CA GLU A 12 4.63 -13.52 4.33
C GLU A 12 3.72 -12.97 5.42
N PRO A 13 3.22 -13.77 6.37
CA PRO A 13 3.26 -15.24 6.37
C PRO A 13 2.34 -15.88 5.31
N TRP A 14 1.39 -15.12 4.76
CA TRP A 14 0.48 -15.55 3.70
C TRP A 14 0.28 -14.41 2.68
N PRO A 15 -0.05 -14.71 1.41
CA PRO A 15 -0.43 -13.68 0.45
C PRO A 15 -1.64 -12.88 0.93
N MET A 16 -1.46 -11.57 1.11
CA MET A 16 -2.52 -10.66 1.54
C MET A 16 -2.55 -9.41 0.68
N ILE A 17 -3.75 -8.90 0.44
CA ILE A 17 -4.00 -7.61 -0.20
C ILE A 17 -4.13 -6.58 0.91
N VAL A 18 -3.13 -5.70 1.01
CA VAL A 18 -2.97 -4.73 2.09
C VAL A 18 -3.79 -3.47 1.81
N HIS A 19 -3.73 -2.97 0.57
CA HIS A 19 -4.45 -1.78 0.16
C HIS A 19 -4.74 -1.82 -1.34
N VAL A 20 -5.90 -1.29 -1.73
CA VAL A 20 -6.32 -1.19 -3.14
C VAL A 20 -6.89 0.19 -3.40
N TYR A 21 -6.30 0.89 -4.36
CA TYR A 21 -6.85 2.11 -4.93
C TYR A 21 -7.17 1.84 -6.40
N GLN A 22 -8.44 1.94 -6.76
CA GLN A 22 -8.91 1.66 -8.12
C GLN A 22 -10.02 2.63 -8.50
N SER A 23 -10.01 3.04 -9.77
CA SER A 23 -11.02 3.95 -10.34
C SER A 23 -11.20 5.25 -9.55
N GLY A 24 -10.12 5.76 -8.93
CA GLY A 24 -10.16 7.01 -8.17
C GLY A 24 -10.62 6.88 -6.72
N SER A 25 -10.69 5.67 -6.17
CA SER A 25 -11.17 5.45 -4.79
C SER A 25 -10.52 4.25 -4.11
N ASN A 26 -10.57 4.23 -2.77
CA ASN A 26 -10.12 3.10 -1.96
C ASN A 26 -11.14 1.95 -2.03
N CYS A 27 -10.71 0.74 -2.38
CA CYS A 27 -11.57 -0.44 -2.50
C CYS A 27 -11.43 -1.39 -1.30
N LEU A 28 -12.17 -1.12 -0.22
CA LEU A 28 -12.11 -1.91 1.02
C LEU A 28 -12.51 -3.39 0.83
N GLU A 29 -13.44 -3.67 -0.08
CA GLU A 29 -13.94 -5.02 -0.33
C GLU A 29 -12.84 -5.97 -0.83
N LYS A 30 -11.88 -5.46 -1.60
CA LYS A 30 -10.76 -6.22 -2.16
C LYS A 30 -9.59 -6.40 -1.18
N GLN A 31 -9.58 -5.64 -0.08
CA GLN A 31 -8.56 -5.79 0.96
C GLN A 31 -8.80 -7.03 1.81
N THR A 32 -7.71 -7.67 2.21
CA THR A 32 -7.75 -8.69 3.28
C THR A 32 -8.31 -8.05 4.54
N TRP A 33 -9.25 -8.74 5.20
CA TRP A 33 -10.00 -8.20 6.34
C TRP A 33 -9.11 -7.66 7.48
N LEU A 34 -7.92 -8.24 7.67
CA LEU A 34 -6.90 -7.82 8.65
C LEU A 34 -6.35 -6.40 8.44
N TYR A 35 -6.48 -5.85 7.22
CA TYR A 35 -5.97 -4.52 6.86
C TYR A 35 -7.07 -3.47 6.68
N ARG A 36 -8.34 -3.89 6.62
CA ARG A 36 -9.48 -2.99 6.47
C ARG A 36 -9.52 -2.01 7.64
N GLY A 37 -9.61 -0.72 7.34
CA GLY A 37 -9.61 0.36 8.33
C GLY A 37 -8.26 0.65 8.97
N ARG A 38 -7.22 -0.15 8.70
CA ARG A 38 -5.85 0.06 9.19
C ARG A 38 -4.93 0.70 8.15
N THR A 39 -5.34 0.76 6.89
CA THR A 39 -4.50 1.28 5.81
C THR A 39 -5.08 2.49 5.12
N LYS A 40 -4.22 3.42 4.74
CA LYS A 40 -4.52 4.53 3.84
C LYS A 40 -3.31 4.85 2.99
N MET A 41 -3.51 5.55 1.87
CA MET A 41 -2.41 6.20 1.17
C MET A 41 -2.00 7.46 1.96
N GLU A 42 -0.71 7.82 1.94
CA GLU A 42 -0.20 9.04 2.60
C GLU A 42 -0.83 10.29 1.99
N ASP A 43 -1.03 10.29 0.67
CA ASP A 43 -1.76 11.32 -0.06
C ASP A 43 -3.13 10.82 -0.50
N GLU A 44 -4.13 11.70 -0.41
CA GLU A 44 -5.53 11.39 -0.75
C GLU A 44 -5.77 11.26 -2.25
N ASP A 45 -4.94 11.93 -3.08
CA ASP A 45 -5.00 11.82 -4.54
C ASP A 45 -3.68 11.31 -5.15
N PRO A 46 -3.57 9.99 -5.37
CA PRO A 46 -2.46 9.37 -6.09
C PRO A 46 -2.23 9.86 -7.52
N ARG A 47 -3.21 10.51 -8.16
CA ARG A 47 -3.08 11.04 -9.52
C ARG A 47 -2.35 12.36 -9.53
N THR A 48 -2.65 13.21 -8.55
CA THR A 48 -2.05 14.53 -8.41
C THR A 48 -0.73 14.45 -7.65
N ASN A 49 -0.68 13.64 -6.59
CA ASN A 49 0.51 13.48 -5.77
C ASN A 49 1.26 12.20 -6.13
N ARG A 50 2.55 12.38 -6.44
CA ARG A 50 3.50 11.32 -6.81
C ARG A 50 3.94 10.43 -5.64
N ASN A 51 3.33 10.57 -4.47
CA ASN A 51 3.72 9.84 -3.28
C ASN A 51 2.65 8.79 -2.95
N LEU A 52 2.92 7.57 -3.38
CA LEU A 52 2.01 6.43 -3.28
C LEU A 52 2.21 5.64 -1.97
N SER A 53 2.79 6.28 -0.97
CA SER A 53 3.21 5.62 0.28
C SER A 53 2.02 5.09 1.04
N LEU A 54 2.17 3.88 1.59
CA LEU A 54 1.15 3.25 2.43
C LEU A 54 1.34 3.69 3.87
N VAL A 55 0.30 4.15 4.53
CA VAL A 55 0.25 4.35 5.97
C VAL A 55 -0.46 3.16 6.59
N LEU A 56 0.18 2.49 7.55
CA LEU A 56 -0.41 1.44 8.37
C LEU A 56 -0.62 1.94 9.80
N HIS A 57 -1.85 1.84 10.26
CA HIS A 57 -2.29 2.18 11.60
C HIS A 57 -2.28 0.95 12.51
N GLU A 58 -1.87 1.16 13.76
CA GLU A 58 -1.78 0.11 14.80
C GLU A 58 -0.99 -1.12 14.32
N PRO A 59 0.24 -0.96 13.81
CA PRO A 59 1.03 -2.07 13.30
C PRO A 59 1.39 -3.04 14.42
N THR A 60 1.29 -4.33 14.14
CA THR A 60 1.67 -5.42 15.04
C THR A 60 2.94 -6.10 14.55
N VAL A 61 3.58 -6.92 15.39
CA VAL A 61 4.75 -7.71 14.97
C VAL A 61 4.44 -8.62 13.76
N LEU A 62 3.19 -9.07 13.64
CA LEU A 62 2.71 -9.93 12.54
C LEU A 62 2.60 -9.19 11.20
N ASP A 63 2.58 -7.86 11.23
CA ASP A 63 2.58 -7.05 10.02
C ASP A 63 3.99 -6.96 9.39
N SER A 64 5.03 -7.53 10.02
CA SER A 64 6.39 -7.45 9.51
C SER A 64 6.55 -8.35 8.30
N GLY A 65 7.27 -7.90 7.28
CA GLY A 65 7.48 -8.68 6.07
C GLY A 65 7.77 -7.81 4.86
N GLU A 66 7.80 -8.45 3.69
CA GLU A 66 7.93 -7.76 2.42
C GLU A 66 6.57 -7.28 1.91
N TYR A 67 6.51 -5.99 1.58
CA TYR A 67 5.37 -5.32 0.97
C TYR A 67 5.73 -4.93 -0.46
N THR A 68 4.84 -5.22 -1.39
CA THR A 68 4.98 -4.93 -2.81
C THR A 68 3.92 -3.92 -3.24
N CYS A 69 4.37 -2.78 -3.76
CA CYS A 69 3.52 -1.82 -4.45
C CYS A 69 3.51 -2.15 -5.94
N THR A 70 2.33 -2.36 -6.52
CA THR A 70 2.11 -2.59 -7.94
C THR A 70 1.23 -1.48 -8.51
N ILE A 71 1.72 -0.78 -9.53
CA ILE A 71 0.98 0.25 -10.26
C ILE A 71 0.56 -0.35 -11.59
N LYS A 72 -0.73 -0.23 -11.92
CA LYS A 72 -1.30 -0.67 -13.19
C LYS A 72 -1.98 0.49 -13.91
N GLU A 73 -1.81 0.56 -15.22
CA GLU A 73 -2.54 1.44 -16.14
C GLU A 73 -3.32 0.54 -17.10
N GLU A 74 -4.65 0.68 -17.16
CA GLU A 74 -5.49 -0.15 -18.05
C GLU A 74 -5.18 -1.66 -17.91
N GLU A 75 -4.97 -2.10 -16.66
CA GLU A 75 -4.57 -3.46 -16.24
C GLU A 75 -3.12 -3.88 -16.53
N ARG A 76 -2.38 -3.13 -17.35
CA ARG A 76 -0.94 -3.35 -17.57
C ARG A 76 -0.13 -2.93 -16.35
N VAL A 77 0.70 -3.83 -15.82
CA VAL A 77 1.67 -3.48 -14.79
C VAL A 77 2.73 -2.55 -15.38
N VAL A 78 2.77 -1.32 -14.89
CA VAL A 78 3.74 -0.32 -15.33
C VAL A 78 4.91 -0.19 -14.35
N ARG A 79 4.69 -0.49 -13.07
CA ARG A 79 5.74 -0.43 -12.06
C ARG A 79 5.46 -1.35 -10.88
N THR A 80 6.52 -1.95 -10.36
CA THR A 80 6.50 -2.75 -9.14
C THR A 80 7.68 -2.37 -8.24
N LYS A 81 7.47 -2.30 -6.93
CA LYS A 81 8.55 -2.14 -5.94
C LYS A 81 8.22 -2.90 -4.67
N SER A 82 9.16 -3.76 -4.26
CA SER A 82 9.14 -4.41 -2.96
C SER A 82 9.94 -3.60 -1.94
N LEU A 83 9.52 -3.63 -0.70
CA LEU A 83 10.26 -3.12 0.45
C LEU A 83 9.96 -3.96 1.69
N ARG A 84 10.95 -4.10 2.55
CA ARG A 84 10.78 -4.83 3.81
C ARG A 84 10.40 -3.89 4.94
N MET A 85 9.30 -4.19 5.62
CA MET A 85 8.89 -3.51 6.84
C MET A 85 9.20 -4.37 8.05
N ASN A 86 9.93 -3.79 9.01
CA ASN A 86 10.25 -4.44 10.27
C ASN A 86 9.51 -3.70 11.40
N TRP A 87 8.55 -4.36 12.04
CA TRP A 87 7.84 -3.82 13.20
C TRP A 87 8.42 -4.42 14.47
N VAL A 88 8.97 -3.55 15.31
CA VAL A 88 9.39 -3.86 16.68
C VAL A 88 8.27 -3.42 17.62
N LEU A 89 8.09 -4.15 18.73
CA LEU A 89 7.19 -3.77 19.82
C LEU A 89 7.47 -2.32 20.23
N SER A 90 6.61 -1.42 19.78
CA SER A 90 6.73 0.03 19.95
C SER A 90 5.33 0.55 20.20
N CYS A 91 5.22 1.41 21.21
CA CYS A 91 4.02 1.87 21.93
C CYS A 91 2.70 1.98 21.12
N CYS A 92 1.57 1.80 21.81
CA CYS A 92 0.18 1.64 21.34
C CYS A 92 -0.40 2.77 20.44
N CYS A 93 0.40 3.75 20.00
CA CYS A 93 -0.02 4.85 19.13
C CYS A 93 0.81 4.94 17.82
N SER A 94 1.50 3.86 17.44
CA SER A 94 2.44 3.88 16.32
C SER A 94 1.71 4.02 14.97
N VAL A 95 1.97 5.09 14.21
CA VAL A 95 1.68 5.19 12.77
C VAL A 95 2.98 4.96 12.03
N ARG A 96 2.97 4.16 10.97
CA ARG A 96 4.17 3.91 10.17
C ARG A 96 3.86 4.01 8.69
N VAL A 97 4.86 4.49 7.94
CA VAL A 97 4.74 4.75 6.51
C VAL A 97 5.65 3.80 5.73
N ALA A 98 5.05 2.99 4.86
CA ALA A 98 5.73 2.26 3.81
C ALA A 98 5.94 3.20 2.62
N LYS A 99 7.19 3.64 2.42
CA LYS A 99 7.50 4.56 1.33
C LYS A 99 7.46 3.84 -0.03
N SER A 100 6.51 4.21 -0.87
CA SER A 100 6.23 3.58 -2.17
C SER A 100 7.26 3.89 -3.25
N CYS A 101 6.94 3.50 -4.49
CA CYS A 101 7.46 4.20 -5.66
C CYS A 101 6.93 5.64 -5.71
N SER A 102 7.84 6.59 -5.84
CA SER A 102 7.55 7.79 -6.63
C SER A 102 7.48 7.37 -8.10
N PRO A 103 6.51 7.83 -8.91
CA PRO A 103 6.65 7.85 -10.36
C PRO A 103 7.91 8.65 -10.65
N GLY A 104 8.95 7.97 -11.12
CA GLY A 104 10.20 8.60 -11.51
C GLY A 104 9.91 9.80 -12.40
N VAL A 105 10.60 10.90 -12.11
CA VAL A 105 10.83 11.98 -13.06
C VAL A 105 11.49 11.36 -14.29
N LEU A 106 11.15 11.85 -15.48
CA LEU A 106 11.90 11.57 -16.71
C LEU A 106 13.40 11.75 -16.49
#